data_AF-A0A2M8J1L5-F1
#
_entry.id   AF-A0A2M8J1L5-F1
#
_cell.length_a   1.000
_cell.length_b   1.000
_cell.length_c   1.000
_cell.angle_alpha   90.00
_cell.angle_beta   90.00
_cell.angle_gamma   90.00
#
_symmetry.space_group_name_H-M   'P 1'
#
loop_
_entity.id
_entity.type
_entity.pdbx_description
1 polymer ?
#
loop_
_entity_poly.entity_id
_entity_poly.type
_entity_poly.pdbx_seq_one_letter_code
_entity_poly.pdbx_strand_id
1 'polypeptide(L)'
;MRKPSSNTRIDRFKAQARQLRTELAGKGRAIGHGEALEIIARQNGARDWNTLRALAARPGNNRPLSVGDRVTGRYLGQPFTGYVHGLSHSAQSDYQRITLQFDTPVDVVSFDSFSSFRQRVSGVIDATGQSLYRTSNGEPQIVVEHAGL
;
A
#
# COMPACT_ATOMS: atom_id res chain seq x y z
N MET A 1 5.52 12.55 21.04
CA MET A 1 6.40 12.56 19.84
C MET A 1 6.13 11.30 19.02
N ARG A 2 5.43 11.39 17.89
CA ARG A 2 5.25 10.24 16.97
C ARG A 2 6.49 10.14 16.09
N LYS A 3 7.24 9.04 16.18
CA LYS A 3 8.35 8.74 15.26
C LYS A 3 7.80 8.73 13.83
N PRO A 4 8.46 9.38 12.85
CA PRO A 4 8.01 9.32 11.47
C PRO A 4 8.07 7.86 11.02
N SER A 5 6.92 7.31 10.63
CA SER A 5 6.79 5.97 10.07
C SER A 5 7.81 5.82 8.95
N SER A 6 8.79 4.93 9.12
CA SER A 6 9.73 4.60 8.06
C SER A 6 8.93 4.19 6.84
N ASN A 7 9.07 4.93 5.75
CA ASN A 7 8.29 4.67 4.56
C ASN A 7 8.80 3.37 3.93
N THR A 8 8.10 2.26 4.23
CA THR A 8 8.41 0.90 3.80
C THR A 8 8.71 0.79 2.31
N ARG A 9 8.12 1.65 1.46
CA ARG A 9 8.38 1.69 0.01
C ARG A 9 9.74 2.29 -0.33
N ILE A 10 10.12 3.39 0.32
CA ILE A 10 11.46 3.98 0.16
C ILE A 10 12.53 2.98 0.61
N ASP A 11 12.28 2.25 1.69
CA ASP A 11 13.21 1.25 2.20
C ASP A 11 13.33 0.04 1.26
N ARG A 12 12.23 -0.40 0.63
CA ARG A 12 12.25 -1.42 -0.45
C ARG A 12 13.08 -0.96 -1.66
N PHE A 13 12.88 0.25 -2.17
CA PHE A 13 13.67 0.76 -3.30
C PHE A 13 15.16 0.89 -2.97
N LYS A 14 15.49 1.29 -1.74
CA LYS A 14 16.89 1.30 -1.26
C LYS A 14 17.47 -0.11 -1.17
N ALA A 15 16.70 -1.10 -0.73
CA ALA A 15 17.12 -2.50 -0.70
C ALA A 15 17.39 -3.03 -2.12
N GLN A 16 16.50 -2.75 -3.07
CA GLN A 16 16.70 -3.09 -4.49
C GLN A 16 17.96 -2.44 -5.05
N ALA A 17 18.22 -1.16 -4.75
CA ALA A 17 19.44 -0.48 -5.19
C ALA A 17 20.73 -1.12 -4.61
N ARG A 18 20.68 -1.61 -3.35
CA ARG A 18 21.81 -2.33 -2.74
C ARG A 18 22.05 -3.68 -3.42
N GLN A 19 20.99 -4.41 -3.72
CA GLN A 19 21.07 -5.69 -4.43
C GLN A 19 21.64 -5.49 -5.83
N LEU A 20 21.09 -4.54 -6.61
CA LEU A 20 21.56 -4.19 -7.95
C LEU A 20 23.06 -3.86 -7.97
N ARG A 21 23.52 -3.08 -6.99
CA ARG A 21 24.95 -2.75 -6.86
C ARG A 21 25.82 -4.00 -6.64
N THR A 22 25.34 -4.92 -5.80
CA THR A 22 26.06 -6.17 -5.49
C THR A 22 26.14 -7.06 -6.73
N GLU A 23 25.04 -7.19 -7.46
CA GLU A 23 24.99 -7.97 -8.70
C GLU A 23 25.90 -7.41 -9.79
N LEU A 24 25.92 -6.08 -9.97
CA LEU A 24 26.77 -5.45 -10.99
C LEU A 24 28.25 -5.52 -10.62
N ALA A 25 28.60 -5.40 -9.33
CA ALA A 25 29.96 -5.60 -8.86
C ALA A 25 30.46 -7.03 -9.15
N GLY A 26 29.61 -8.05 -8.94
CA GLY A 26 29.92 -9.45 -9.30
C GLY A 26 30.14 -9.67 -10.80
N LYS A 27 29.58 -8.79 -11.65
CA LYS A 27 29.76 -8.79 -13.11
C LYS A 27 30.90 -7.89 -13.59
N GLY A 28 31.74 -7.39 -12.68
CA GLY A 28 32.88 -6.52 -13.01
C GLY A 28 32.52 -5.07 -13.32
N ARG A 29 31.26 -4.65 -13.09
CA ARG A 29 30.82 -3.25 -13.26
C ARG A 29 30.45 -2.67 -11.90
N ALA A 30 31.41 -2.03 -11.23
CA ALA A 30 31.14 -1.30 -10.01
C ALA A 30 30.40 0.01 -10.31
N ILE A 31 29.23 0.21 -9.70
CA ILE A 31 28.46 1.47 -9.75
C ILE A 31 28.31 2.08 -8.35
N GLY A 32 28.14 3.40 -8.31
CA GLY A 32 27.88 4.14 -7.08
C GLY A 32 26.50 3.84 -6.49
N HIS A 33 26.28 4.13 -5.19
CA HIS A 33 24.96 3.95 -4.58
C HIS A 33 23.91 4.93 -5.17
N GLY A 34 24.31 6.17 -5.45
CA GLY A 34 23.44 7.14 -6.12
C GLY A 34 23.04 6.69 -7.52
N GLU A 35 23.98 6.15 -8.29
CA GLU A 35 23.73 5.59 -9.62
C GLU A 35 22.79 4.39 -9.59
N ALA A 36 22.92 3.51 -8.60
CA ALA A 36 21.98 2.39 -8.41
C ALA A 36 20.55 2.88 -8.14
N LEU A 37 20.37 3.93 -7.31
CA LEU A 37 19.05 4.52 -7.05
C LEU A 37 18.45 5.16 -8.31
N GLU A 38 19.28 5.78 -9.14
CA GLU A 38 18.91 6.36 -10.43
C GLU A 38 18.45 5.30 -11.46
N ILE A 39 19.07 4.13 -11.45
CA ILE A 39 18.64 2.98 -12.27
C ILE A 39 17.29 2.45 -11.77
N ILE A 40 17.15 2.24 -10.45
CA ILE A 40 15.87 1.81 -9.85
C ILE A 40 14.75 2.80 -10.16
N ALA A 41 15.02 4.12 -10.11
CA ALA A 41 14.06 5.15 -10.49
C ALA A 41 13.53 4.98 -11.92
N ARG A 42 14.44 4.84 -12.89
CA ARG A 42 14.08 4.66 -14.30
C ARG A 42 13.35 3.35 -14.56
N GLN A 43 13.75 2.25 -13.90
CA GLN A 43 13.05 0.96 -13.98
C GLN A 43 11.60 1.05 -13.47
N ASN A 44 11.34 1.94 -12.51
CA ASN A 44 10.01 2.19 -11.96
C ASN A 44 9.28 3.35 -12.68
N GLY A 45 9.76 3.79 -13.84
CA GLY A 45 9.12 4.82 -14.67
C GLY A 45 9.28 6.26 -14.16
N ALA A 46 10.14 6.50 -13.17
CA ALA A 46 10.47 7.83 -12.68
C ALA A 46 11.72 8.38 -13.39
N ARG A 47 11.78 9.71 -13.56
CA ARG A 47 12.90 10.39 -14.21
C ARG A 47 14.21 10.28 -13.43
N ASP A 48 14.13 10.37 -12.12
CA ASP A 48 15.25 10.36 -11.18
C ASP A 48 14.81 9.84 -9.80
N TRP A 49 15.79 9.58 -8.93
CA TRP A 49 15.53 9.08 -7.58
C TRP A 49 14.70 10.04 -6.73
N ASN A 50 14.89 11.35 -6.88
CA ASN A 50 14.13 12.34 -6.12
C ASN A 50 12.63 12.29 -6.46
N THR A 51 12.31 12.11 -7.73
CA THR A 51 10.96 11.92 -8.25
C THR A 51 10.37 10.62 -7.72
N LEU A 52 11.09 9.48 -7.85
CA LEU A 52 10.61 8.21 -7.33
C LEU A 52 10.39 8.27 -5.81
N ARG A 53 11.32 8.88 -5.08
CA ARG A 53 11.23 9.08 -3.62
C ARG A 53 10.04 9.96 -3.25
N ALA A 54 9.78 11.04 -3.98
CA ALA A 54 8.62 11.89 -3.76
C ALA A 54 7.30 11.14 -4.04
N LEU A 55 7.24 10.35 -5.12
CA LEU A 55 6.08 9.51 -5.45
C LEU A 55 5.85 8.41 -4.40
N ALA A 56 6.93 7.77 -3.93
CA ALA A 56 6.89 6.78 -2.85
C ALA A 56 6.53 7.42 -1.51
N ALA A 57 6.90 8.68 -1.29
CA ALA A 57 6.56 9.49 -0.11
C ALA A 57 5.10 9.95 -0.11
N ARG A 58 4.45 10.04 -1.27
CA ARG A 58 3.02 10.35 -1.36
C ARG A 58 2.20 9.17 -0.85
N PRO A 59 1.36 9.35 0.19
CA PRO A 59 0.29 8.41 0.45
C PRO A 59 -0.63 8.42 -0.78
N GLY A 60 -0.90 7.26 -1.38
CA GLY A 60 -1.86 7.14 -2.47
C GLY A 60 -1.37 7.43 -3.90
N ASN A 61 -0.09 7.21 -4.27
CA ASN A 61 0.30 7.15 -5.69
C ASN A 61 -0.17 5.85 -6.38
N ASN A 62 -1.42 5.48 -6.09
CA ASN A 62 -2.19 4.42 -6.71
C ASN A 62 -3.01 5.07 -7.81
N ARG A 63 -3.02 4.49 -9.01
CA ARG A 63 -4.15 4.67 -9.93
C ARG A 63 -5.46 4.52 -9.13
N PRO A 64 -6.53 5.28 -9.42
CA PRO A 64 -7.81 5.10 -8.73
C PRO A 64 -8.19 3.63 -8.68
N LEU A 65 -8.54 3.13 -7.48
CA LEU A 65 -9.01 1.76 -7.33
C LEU A 65 -10.14 1.53 -8.32
N SER A 66 -10.12 0.38 -8.98
CA SER A 66 -11.15 -0.04 -9.93
C SER A 66 -11.76 -1.35 -9.45
N VAL A 67 -13.02 -1.59 -9.80
CA VAL A 67 -13.66 -2.88 -9.54
C VAL A 67 -12.87 -3.98 -10.25
N GLY A 68 -12.56 -5.05 -9.52
CA GLY A 68 -11.71 -6.15 -9.97
C GLY A 68 -10.23 -6.02 -9.60
N ASP A 69 -9.77 -4.85 -9.13
CA ASP A 69 -8.36 -4.69 -8.73
C ASP A 69 -8.01 -5.58 -7.52
N ARG A 70 -6.83 -6.19 -7.58
CA ARG A 70 -6.24 -6.92 -6.46
C ARG A 70 -5.76 -5.94 -5.41
N VAL A 71 -6.11 -6.21 -4.15
CA VAL A 71 -5.79 -5.32 -3.04
C VAL A 71 -5.31 -6.10 -1.83
N THR A 72 -4.47 -5.44 -1.06
CA THR A 72 -4.05 -5.88 0.27
C THR A 72 -4.24 -4.73 1.25
N GLY A 73 -4.27 -5.04 2.53
CA GLY A 73 -4.39 -3.98 3.52
C GLY A 73 -4.80 -4.49 4.88
N ARG A 74 -5.47 -3.61 5.63
CA ARG A 74 -5.99 -3.93 6.96
C ARG A 74 -7.45 -3.55 7.09
N TYR A 75 -8.21 -4.44 7.71
CA TYR A 75 -9.59 -4.19 8.12
C TYR A 75 -9.69 -4.41 9.63
N LEU A 76 -10.06 -3.36 10.37
CA LEU A 76 -10.07 -3.33 11.84
C LEU A 76 -8.73 -3.79 12.46
N GLY A 77 -7.62 -3.43 11.80
CA GLY A 77 -6.26 -3.83 12.21
C GLY A 77 -5.82 -5.21 11.70
N GLN A 78 -6.73 -6.02 11.17
CA GLN A 78 -6.43 -7.38 10.69
C GLN A 78 -5.98 -7.36 9.23
N PRO A 79 -4.85 -8.01 8.88
CA PRO A 79 -4.37 -8.03 7.51
C PRO A 79 -5.32 -8.82 6.60
N PHE A 80 -5.53 -8.34 5.39
CA PHE A 80 -6.31 -9.05 4.38
C PHE A 80 -5.63 -9.02 3.00
N THR A 81 -5.96 -10.01 2.19
CA THR A 81 -5.70 -10.04 0.73
C THR A 81 -7.00 -10.35 0.03
N GLY A 82 -7.27 -9.68 -1.08
CA GLY A 82 -8.54 -9.80 -1.77
C GLY A 82 -8.61 -9.01 -3.05
N TYR A 83 -9.84 -8.63 -3.41
CA TYR A 83 -10.12 -7.79 -4.57
C TYR A 83 -11.26 -6.80 -4.30
N VAL A 84 -11.30 -5.74 -5.09
CA VAL A 84 -12.39 -4.77 -5.07
C VAL A 84 -13.62 -5.38 -5.74
N HIS A 85 -14.62 -5.72 -4.95
CA HIS A 85 -15.90 -6.26 -5.45
C HIS A 85 -16.81 -5.15 -5.99
N GLY A 86 -16.76 -3.95 -5.41
CA GLY A 86 -17.58 -2.83 -5.83
C GLY A 86 -16.98 -1.50 -5.40
N LEU A 87 -17.15 -0.48 -6.22
CA LEU A 87 -16.71 0.88 -5.93
C LEU A 87 -17.77 1.85 -6.42
N SER A 88 -18.28 2.69 -5.52
CA SER A 88 -19.25 3.73 -5.85
C SER A 88 -18.70 5.08 -5.43
N HIS A 89 -18.57 5.97 -6.40
CA HIS A 89 -18.17 7.35 -6.21
C HIS A 89 -19.41 8.23 -6.04
N SER A 90 -19.36 9.18 -5.10
CA SER A 90 -20.34 10.25 -5.04
C SER A 90 -19.76 11.50 -5.69
N ALA A 91 -20.48 12.12 -6.63
CA ALA A 91 -20.01 13.31 -7.34
C ALA A 91 -19.83 14.54 -6.42
N GLN A 92 -20.37 14.49 -5.20
CA GLN A 92 -20.34 15.57 -4.21
C GLN A 92 -19.34 15.31 -3.07
N SER A 93 -18.55 14.23 -3.13
CA SER A 93 -17.70 13.83 -2.02
C SER A 93 -16.36 13.28 -2.50
N ASP A 94 -15.27 13.69 -1.84
CA ASP A 94 -13.94 13.10 -2.03
C ASP A 94 -13.83 11.67 -1.47
N TYR A 95 -14.91 11.16 -0.88
CA TYR A 95 -15.01 9.83 -0.34
C TYR A 95 -15.72 8.86 -1.29
N GLN A 96 -15.21 7.64 -1.32
CA GLN A 96 -15.72 6.56 -2.14
C GLN A 96 -16.17 5.43 -1.24
N ARG A 97 -17.32 4.84 -1.55
CA ARG A 97 -17.74 3.61 -0.88
C ARG A 97 -17.13 2.43 -1.64
N ILE A 98 -16.31 1.67 -0.94
CA ILE A 98 -15.63 0.48 -1.43
C ILE A 98 -16.27 -0.76 -0.81
N THR A 99 -16.39 -1.81 -1.61
CA THR A 99 -16.74 -3.16 -1.17
C THR A 99 -15.60 -4.08 -1.55
N LEU A 100 -15.06 -4.76 -0.55
CA LEU A 100 -13.92 -5.65 -0.64
C LEU A 100 -14.40 -7.08 -0.47
N GLN A 101 -13.85 -7.99 -1.27
CA GLN A 101 -13.96 -9.42 -1.07
C GLN A 101 -12.58 -9.95 -0.69
N PHE A 102 -12.48 -10.60 0.46
CA PHE A 102 -11.27 -11.27 0.90
C PHE A 102 -11.18 -12.67 0.30
N ASP A 103 -9.97 -13.10 -0.03
CA ASP A 103 -9.71 -14.42 -0.58
C ASP A 103 -10.03 -15.52 0.44
N THR A 104 -9.65 -15.27 1.69
CA THR A 104 -9.96 -16.11 2.84
C THR A 104 -10.81 -15.31 3.84
N PRO A 105 -11.80 -15.92 4.52
CA PRO A 105 -12.50 -15.27 5.60
C PRO A 105 -11.51 -14.81 6.68
N VAL A 106 -11.50 -13.51 6.97
CA VAL A 106 -10.61 -12.89 7.96
C VAL A 106 -11.38 -12.74 9.26
N ASP A 107 -10.84 -13.21 10.38
CA ASP A 107 -11.38 -12.89 11.70
C ASP A 107 -11.07 -11.43 12.00
N VAL A 108 -12.11 -10.61 12.14
CA VAL A 108 -11.98 -9.16 12.32
C VAL A 108 -11.91 -8.74 13.79
N VAL A 109 -11.90 -9.70 14.70
CA VAL A 109 -11.79 -9.48 16.15
C VAL A 109 -10.41 -9.92 16.61
N SER A 110 -9.84 -9.19 17.57
CA SER A 110 -8.49 -9.46 18.10
C SER A 110 -8.49 -10.14 19.47
N PHE A 111 -9.64 -10.45 20.05
CA PHE A 111 -9.78 -11.09 21.36
C PHE A 111 -10.07 -12.59 21.20
N ASP A 112 -9.35 -13.43 21.94
CA ASP A 112 -9.49 -14.90 21.88
C ASP A 112 -10.86 -15.41 22.35
N SER A 113 -11.64 -14.58 23.05
CA SER A 113 -12.94 -14.97 23.59
C SER A 113 -14.07 -14.97 22.55
N PHE A 114 -13.85 -14.45 21.34
CA PHE A 114 -14.88 -14.40 20.29
C PHE A 114 -14.30 -14.21 18.88
N SER A 115 -14.81 -14.96 17.91
CA SER A 115 -14.46 -14.83 16.49
C SER A 115 -15.56 -14.17 15.66
N SER A 116 -15.16 -13.32 14.72
CA SER A 116 -16.07 -12.67 13.77
C SER A 116 -15.46 -12.71 12.38
N PHE A 117 -15.63 -13.83 11.69
CA PHE A 117 -15.14 -13.96 10.32
C PHE A 117 -15.94 -13.06 9.38
N ARG A 118 -15.22 -12.33 8.52
CA ARG A 118 -15.78 -11.57 7.41
C ARG A 118 -15.07 -11.98 6.14
N GLN A 119 -15.84 -12.26 5.11
CA GLN A 119 -15.31 -12.50 3.77
C GLN A 119 -15.60 -11.33 2.83
N ARG A 120 -16.67 -10.58 3.09
CA ARG A 120 -17.03 -9.37 2.36
C ARG A 120 -17.24 -8.24 3.34
N VAL A 121 -16.63 -7.10 3.06
CA VAL A 121 -16.77 -5.88 3.86
C VAL A 121 -17.01 -4.69 2.96
N SER A 122 -17.80 -3.74 3.45
CA SER A 122 -17.99 -2.45 2.79
C SER A 122 -17.59 -1.34 3.75
N GLY A 123 -17.05 -0.27 3.20
CA GLY A 123 -16.74 0.93 3.97
C GLY A 123 -16.54 2.13 3.07
N VAL A 124 -16.21 3.25 3.71
CA VAL A 124 -15.96 4.52 3.03
C VAL A 124 -14.48 4.81 3.17
N ILE A 125 -13.82 5.03 2.04
CA ILE A 125 -12.40 5.38 1.94
C ILE A 125 -12.24 6.73 1.25
N ASP A 126 -11.16 7.44 1.58
CA ASP A 126 -10.70 8.60 0.85
C ASP A 126 -9.94 8.20 -0.43
N ALA A 127 -9.52 9.21 -1.20
CA ALA A 127 -8.70 9.02 -2.40
C ALA A 127 -7.34 8.33 -2.14
N THR A 128 -6.90 8.23 -0.88
CA THR A 128 -5.65 7.54 -0.49
C THR A 128 -5.86 6.07 -0.11
N GLY A 129 -7.11 5.59 -0.10
CA GLY A 129 -7.45 4.21 0.28
C GLY A 129 -7.68 4.01 1.77
N GLN A 130 -7.82 5.09 2.55
CA GLN A 130 -7.99 5.02 4.01
C GLN A 130 -9.40 5.42 4.43
N SER A 131 -9.94 4.74 5.46
CA SER A 131 -11.26 5.10 5.98
C SER A 131 -11.23 6.31 6.88
N LEU A 132 -12.29 7.12 6.77
CA LEU A 132 -12.62 8.21 7.71
C LEU A 132 -12.73 7.72 9.17
N TYR A 133 -13.38 6.57 9.35
CA TYR A 133 -13.62 6.02 10.66
C TYR A 133 -12.34 5.38 11.20
N ARG A 134 -12.11 5.59 12.50
CA ARG A 134 -10.95 5.06 13.22
C ARG A 134 -11.40 4.05 14.26
N THR A 135 -10.55 3.09 14.57
CA THR A 135 -10.71 2.20 15.71
C THR A 135 -10.44 2.97 17.01
N SER A 136 -10.77 2.37 18.16
CA SER A 136 -10.48 2.94 19.48
C SER A 136 -8.98 3.26 19.69
N ASN A 137 -8.09 2.61 18.93
CA ASN A 137 -6.64 2.81 18.97
C ASN A 137 -6.15 3.92 18.04
N GLY A 138 -7.06 4.63 17.34
CA GLY A 138 -6.75 5.76 16.47
C GLY A 138 -6.22 5.37 15.08
N GLU A 139 -6.25 4.10 14.71
CA GLU A 139 -5.93 3.64 13.35
C GLU A 139 -7.18 3.66 12.46
N PRO A 140 -7.08 3.95 11.15
CA PRO A 140 -8.21 3.80 10.23
C PRO A 140 -8.77 2.39 10.29
N GLN A 141 -10.10 2.26 10.26
CA GLN A 141 -10.78 0.97 10.23
C GLN A 141 -10.49 0.20 8.94
N ILE A 142 -10.27 0.90 7.83
CA ILE A 142 -9.91 0.29 6.54
C ILE A 142 -8.70 1.03 6.00
N VAL A 143 -7.69 0.26 5.63
CA VAL A 143 -6.57 0.72 4.80
C VAL A 143 -6.49 -0.25 3.63
N VAL A 144 -6.60 0.28 2.42
CA VAL A 144 -6.56 -0.49 1.17
C VAL A 144 -5.41 0.02 0.32
N GLU A 145 -4.56 -0.89 -0.11
CA GLU A 145 -3.48 -0.62 -1.04
C GLU A 145 -3.62 -1.57 -2.23
N HIS A 146 -3.26 -1.11 -3.43
CA HIS A 146 -3.08 -2.02 -4.55
C HIS A 146 -2.12 -3.13 -4.13
N ALA A 147 -2.49 -4.36 -4.43
CA ALA A 147 -1.55 -5.47 -4.42
C ALA A 147 -0.61 -5.25 -5.61
N GLY A 148 0.37 -4.34 -5.45
CA GLY A 148 1.40 -4.11 -6.44
C GLY A 148 2.13 -5.41 -6.73
N LEU A 149 2.39 -5.65 -8.02
CA LEU A 149 3.24 -6.71 -8.56
C LEU A 149 4.56 -6.87 -7.79
#